data_AF-A0A6P1CFS5-F1
#
_entry.id   AF-A0A6P1CFS5-F1
#
_cell.length_a   1.000
_cell.length_b   1.000
_cell.length_c   1.000
_cell.angle_alpha   90.00
_cell.angle_beta   90.00
_cell.angle_gamma   90.00
#
_symmetry.space_group_name_H-M   'P 1'
#
loop_
_entity.id
_entity.type
_entity.pdbx_description
1 polymer ?
#
loop_
_entity_poly.entity_id
_entity_poly.type
_entity_poly.pdbx_seq_one_letter_code
_entity_poly.pdbx_strand_id
1 'polypeptide(L)'
;MSEYTWVLFSADEKRRIVLQGIESLASERPCPHCGNLSLRWYCHELRRYSGRAVMIEWCPECRRFATMMIESLSRMYRVSDPLDQTTLQDLIETKSPISLLWKLDDKWSRGLLPQKISPRTH
;
A
#
# COMPACT_ATOMS: atom_id res chain seq x y z
N MET A 1 23.82 7.66 15.29
CA MET A 1 23.18 7.64 13.95
C MET A 1 21.89 6.89 14.09
N SER A 2 20.78 7.59 14.31
CA SER A 2 19.46 6.98 14.49
C SER A 2 19.11 6.19 13.23
N GLU A 3 18.89 4.88 13.36
CA GLU A 3 18.53 4.02 12.24
C GLU A 3 17.22 4.51 11.62
N TYR A 4 17.33 5.05 10.41
CA TYR A 4 16.27 5.59 9.58
C TYR A 4 15.39 4.47 8.99
N THR A 5 14.91 3.57 9.84
CA THR A 5 14.20 2.35 9.47
C THR A 5 12.70 2.53 9.58
N TRP A 6 11.96 1.83 8.71
CA TRP A 6 10.51 1.76 8.76
C TRP A 6 10.04 0.88 9.92
N VAL A 7 8.98 1.30 10.60
CA VAL A 7 8.41 0.60 11.76
C VAL A 7 6.99 0.14 11.45
N LEU A 8 6.59 -1.03 11.96
CA LEU A 8 5.22 -1.49 11.79
C LEU A 8 4.23 -0.61 12.57
N PHE A 9 3.08 -0.33 11.97
CA PHE A 9 1.93 0.16 12.73
C PHE A 9 1.54 -0.85 13.82
N SER A 10 1.12 -0.35 14.98
CA SER A 10 0.54 -1.15 16.06
C SER A 10 -0.77 -1.80 15.62
N ALA A 11 -1.27 -2.77 16.37
CA ALA A 11 -2.56 -3.41 16.08
C ALA A 11 -3.71 -2.40 16.04
N ASP A 12 -3.73 -1.43 16.95
CA ASP A 12 -4.76 -0.39 17.00
C ASP A 12 -4.62 0.62 15.86
N GLU A 13 -3.39 0.98 15.49
CA GLU A 13 -3.13 1.81 14.32
C GLU A 13 -3.62 1.12 13.04
N LYS A 14 -3.35 -0.17 12.86
CA LYS A 14 -3.85 -0.97 11.73
C LYS A 14 -5.38 -1.00 11.67
N ARG A 15 -6.06 -1.17 12.82
CA ARG A 15 -7.53 -1.12 12.88
C ARG A 15 -8.07 0.23 12.42
N ARG A 16 -7.47 1.34 12.86
CA ARG A 16 -7.88 2.69 12.43
C ARG A 16 -7.69 2.89 10.92
N ILE A 17 -6.64 2.31 10.34
CA ILE A 17 -6.41 2.38 8.90
C ILE A 17 -7.50 1.65 8.12
N VAL A 18 -7.85 0.42 8.54
CA VAL A 18 -8.95 -0.36 7.91
C VAL A 18 -10.27 0.41 7.94
N LEU A 19 -10.55 1.12 9.03
CA LEU A 19 -11.78 1.92 9.19
C LEU A 19 -11.86 3.13 8.25
N GLN A 20 -10.75 3.56 7.61
CA GLN A 20 -10.78 4.66 6.63
C GLN A 20 -11.35 4.23 5.26
N GLY A 21 -11.51 2.92 5.01
CA GLY A 21 -12.20 2.38 3.84
C GLY A 21 -11.44 2.52 2.51
N ILE A 22 -11.92 1.78 1.50
CA ILE A 22 -11.31 1.70 0.15
C ILE A 22 -11.64 2.94 -0.70
N GLU A 23 -12.75 3.62 -0.41
CA GLU A 23 -13.19 4.81 -1.17
C GLU A 23 -12.21 5.98 -1.04
N SER A 24 -11.42 6.01 0.04
CA SER A 24 -10.40 7.05 0.30
C SER A 24 -9.04 6.77 -0.34
N LEU A 25 -8.92 5.69 -1.12
CA LEU A 25 -7.67 5.29 -1.79
C LEU A 25 -7.34 6.16 -3.03
N ALA A 26 -8.13 7.20 -3.33
CA ALA A 26 -7.76 8.13 -4.41
C ALA A 26 -6.67 9.15 -4.01
N SER A 27 -6.38 9.30 -2.70
CA SER A 27 -5.49 10.35 -2.19
C SER A 27 -4.70 9.92 -0.94
N GLU A 28 -3.86 10.82 -0.43
CA GLU A 28 -3.30 10.69 0.92
C GLU A 28 -4.40 10.78 1.98
N ARG A 29 -4.21 10.07 3.10
CA ARG A 29 -5.15 10.01 4.22
C ARG A 29 -4.48 10.35 5.56
N PRO A 30 -5.25 10.62 6.62
CA PRO A 30 -4.69 10.88 7.94
C PRO A 30 -3.94 9.64 8.49
N CYS A 31 -2.68 9.83 8.87
CA CYS A 31 -1.89 8.81 9.53
C CYS A 31 -2.40 8.59 10.96
N PRO A 32 -2.71 7.34 11.39
CA PRO A 32 -3.23 7.07 12.73
C PRO A 32 -2.19 7.29 13.85
N HIS A 33 -0.91 7.42 13.48
CA HIS A 33 0.21 7.58 14.40
C HIS A 33 0.58 9.05 14.60
N CYS A 34 0.91 9.77 13.53
CA CYS A 34 1.35 11.17 13.61
C CYS A 34 0.25 12.20 13.31
N GLY A 35 -0.92 11.78 12.83
CA GLY A 35 -2.04 12.68 12.49
C GLY A 35 -1.90 13.42 11.16
N ASN A 36 -0.72 13.42 10.53
CA ASN A 36 -0.49 14.08 9.24
C ASN A 36 -1.30 13.44 8.10
N LEU A 37 -1.74 14.25 7.14
CA LEU A 37 -2.35 13.80 5.88
C LEU A 37 -1.27 13.26 4.94
N SER A 38 -0.71 12.10 5.25
CA SER A 38 0.44 11.53 4.55
C SER A 38 0.38 10.01 4.43
N LEU A 39 -0.73 9.38 4.83
CA LEU A 39 -0.90 7.94 4.70
C LEU A 39 -1.21 7.58 3.24
N ARG A 40 -0.31 6.81 2.65
CA ARG A 40 -0.31 6.33 1.26
C ARG A 40 -0.65 4.85 1.24
N TRP A 41 -0.97 4.33 0.06
CA TRP A 41 -1.32 2.94 -0.13
C TRP A 41 -0.90 2.41 -1.50
N TYR A 42 -0.83 1.09 -1.58
CA TYR A 42 -0.54 0.33 -2.79
C TYR A 42 -1.13 -1.07 -2.63
N CYS A 43 -1.71 -1.61 -3.69
CA CYS A 43 -2.32 -2.93 -3.76
C CYS A 43 -1.74 -3.71 -4.95
N HIS A 44 -1.30 -4.94 -4.70
CA HIS A 44 -0.78 -5.84 -5.71
C HIS A 44 -1.59 -7.14 -5.74
N GLU A 45 -2.08 -7.52 -6.91
CA GLU A 45 -2.87 -8.74 -7.07
C GLU A 45 -2.01 -9.98 -7.17
N LEU A 46 -2.36 -11.02 -6.42
CA LEU A 46 -1.60 -12.27 -6.40
C LEU A 46 -2.03 -13.15 -7.57
N ARG A 47 -1.32 -13.07 -8.70
CA ARG A 47 -1.61 -13.89 -9.89
C ARG A 47 -1.71 -15.40 -9.62
N ARG A 48 -0.94 -15.92 -8.65
CA ARG A 48 -0.97 -17.34 -8.24
C ARG A 48 -2.12 -17.70 -7.28
N TYR A 49 -2.68 -16.73 -6.57
CA TYR A 49 -3.77 -16.93 -5.62
C TYR A 49 -4.99 -16.14 -6.11
N SER A 50 -5.72 -16.74 -7.05
CA SER A 50 -6.90 -16.14 -7.67
C SER A 50 -7.84 -15.55 -6.59
N GLY A 51 -8.08 -14.24 -6.65
CA GLY A 51 -8.97 -13.57 -5.70
C GLY A 51 -8.30 -13.03 -4.43
N ARG A 52 -6.97 -13.02 -4.32
CA ARG A 52 -6.25 -12.36 -3.21
C ARG A 52 -5.32 -11.26 -3.71
N ALA A 53 -5.13 -10.25 -2.89
CA ALA A 53 -4.17 -9.18 -3.10
C ALA A 53 -3.42 -8.85 -1.81
N VAL A 54 -2.26 -8.23 -1.94
CA VAL A 54 -1.51 -7.64 -0.82
C VAL A 54 -1.68 -6.14 -0.89
N MET A 55 -2.20 -5.56 0.18
CA MET A 55 -2.25 -4.11 0.37
C MET A 55 -1.14 -3.69 1.34
N ILE A 56 -0.41 -2.65 0.93
CA ILE A 56 0.65 -2.01 1.68
C ILE A 56 0.22 -0.57 1.92
N GLU A 57 0.25 -0.14 3.17
CA GLU A 57 -0.06 1.24 3.56
C GLU A 57 1.11 1.79 4.34
N TRP A 58 1.52 3.02 4.03
CA TRP A 58 2.71 3.61 4.64
C TRP A 58 2.58 5.11 4.81
N CYS A 59 3.30 5.65 5.78
CA CYS A 59 3.38 7.08 6.04
C CYS A 59 4.85 7.51 5.96
N PRO A 60 5.26 8.33 4.98
CA PRO A 60 6.65 8.79 4.85
C PRO A 60 7.08 9.71 5.99
N GLU A 61 6.15 10.48 6.57
CA GLU A 61 6.43 11.42 7.67
C GLU A 61 6.93 10.71 8.94
N CYS A 62 6.21 9.69 9.42
CA CYS A 62 6.59 8.94 10.62
C CYS A 62 7.22 7.57 10.33
N ARG A 63 7.44 7.26 9.04
CA ARG A 63 8.03 6.01 8.52
C ARG A 63 7.39 4.76 9.11
N ARG A 64 6.06 4.78 9.22
CA ARG A 64 5.30 3.60 9.65
C ARG A 64 4.59 2.94 8.48
N PHE A 65 4.44 1.63 8.55
CA PHE A 65 3.77 0.87 7.52
C PHE A 65 2.98 -0.32 8.05
N ALA A 66 2.05 -0.79 7.23
CA ALA A 66 1.30 -2.02 7.43
C ALA A 66 1.22 -2.78 6.10
N THR A 67 1.24 -4.10 6.20
CA THR A 67 0.95 -5.00 5.10
C THR A 67 -0.22 -5.88 5.50
N MET A 68 -1.20 -6.01 4.62
CA MET A 68 -2.36 -6.87 4.85
C MET A 68 -2.72 -7.65 3.59
N MET A 69 -3.20 -8.88 3.80
CA MET A 69 -3.79 -9.67 2.74
C MET A 69 -5.27 -9.31 2.66
N ILE A 70 -5.75 -8.94 1.48
CA ILE A 70 -7.14 -8.58 1.22
C ILE A 70 -7.71 -9.46 0.11
N GLU A 71 -9.03 -9.45 -0.02
CA GLU A 71 -9.66 -9.95 -1.24
C GLU A 71 -9.28 -9.07 -2.43
N SER A 72 -9.16 -9.69 -3.61
CA SER A 72 -8.77 -8.97 -4.81
C SER A 72 -9.78 -7.88 -5.18
N LEU A 73 -9.28 -6.66 -5.33
CA LEU A 73 -10.10 -5.54 -5.79
C LEU A 73 -10.54 -5.72 -7.26
N SER A 74 -9.82 -6.51 -8.07
CA SER A 74 -10.18 -6.77 -9.48
C SER A 74 -11.57 -7.35 -9.72
N ARG A 75 -12.20 -7.94 -8.71
CA ARG A 75 -13.59 -8.43 -8.87
C ARG A 75 -14.56 -7.27 -9.13
N MET A 76 -14.36 -6.14 -8.47
CA MET A 76 -15.27 -4.99 -8.53
C MET A 76 -14.65 -3.79 -9.26
N TYR A 77 -13.32 -3.70 -9.32
CA TYR A 77 -12.59 -2.54 -9.82
C TYR A 77 -11.53 -2.92 -10.86
N ARG A 78 -11.15 -1.98 -11.71
CA ARG A 78 -9.87 -2.01 -12.42
C ARG A 78 -8.88 -1.19 -11.61
N VAL A 79 -7.79 -1.82 -11.17
CA VAL A 79 -6.71 -1.16 -10.42
C VAL A 79 -5.49 -1.06 -11.33
N SER A 80 -4.94 0.13 -11.52
CA SER A 80 -3.67 0.28 -12.24
C SER A 80 -2.53 -0.22 -11.35
N ASP A 81 -1.84 -1.28 -11.74
CA ASP A 81 -0.66 -1.75 -11.02
C ASP A 81 0.63 -1.41 -11.80
N PRO A 82 1.34 -0.32 -11.43
CA PRO A 82 2.59 0.07 -12.08
C PRO A 82 3.76 -0.91 -11.80
N LEU A 83 3.52 -1.94 -10.99
CA LEU A 83 4.46 -3.01 -10.67
C LEU A 83 3.92 -4.39 -11.06
N ASP A 84 2.88 -4.48 -11.90
CA ASP A 84 2.22 -5.75 -12.32
C ASP A 84 3.19 -6.77 -12.96
N GLN A 85 4.28 -6.31 -13.56
CA GLN A 85 5.32 -7.17 -14.13
C GLN A 85 6.33 -7.69 -13.09
N THR A 86 6.29 -7.16 -11.87
CA THR A 86 7.14 -7.60 -10.76
C THR A 86 6.42 -8.72 -10.03
N THR A 87 7.06 -9.88 -9.87
CA THR A 87 6.41 -10.97 -9.14
C THR A 87 6.29 -10.61 -7.66
N LEU A 88 5.22 -11.02 -6.98
CA LEU A 88 5.14 -10.89 -5.52
C LEU A 88 6.36 -11.53 -4.83
N GLN A 89 6.90 -12.59 -5.45
CA GLN A 89 8.15 -13.22 -5.03
C GLN A 89 9.30 -12.21 -5.05
N ASP A 90 9.48 -11.41 -6.11
CA ASP A 90 10.47 -10.32 -6.15
C ASP A 90 10.14 -9.17 -5.18
N LEU A 91 8.87 -8.86 -4.94
CA LEU A 91 8.45 -7.82 -3.98
C LEU A 91 8.73 -8.20 -2.52
N ILE A 92 8.63 -9.50 -2.19
CA ILE A 92 8.79 -10.02 -0.81
C ILE A 92 10.20 -10.60 -0.58
N GLU A 93 10.81 -11.24 -1.58
CA GLU A 93 12.14 -11.90 -1.47
C GLU A 93 13.32 -10.98 -1.75
N THR A 94 13.11 -9.73 -2.19
CA THR A 94 14.19 -8.73 -2.27
C THR A 94 14.61 -8.21 -0.89
N LYS A 95 15.24 -9.06 -0.05
CA LYS A 95 16.10 -8.80 1.12
C LYS A 95 15.69 -7.78 2.21
N SER A 96 14.64 -6.98 2.06
CA SER A 96 14.02 -6.16 3.11
C SER A 96 12.73 -5.51 2.61
N PRO A 97 11.58 -5.70 3.30
CA PRO A 97 10.34 -4.95 3.06
C PRO A 97 10.53 -3.42 3.04
N ILE A 98 11.59 -2.93 3.70
CA ILE A 98 12.01 -1.53 3.73
C ILE A 98 12.36 -1.00 2.33
N SER A 99 13.06 -1.79 1.52
CA SER A 99 13.47 -1.38 0.17
C SER A 99 12.28 -1.19 -0.76
N LEU A 100 11.23 -1.99 -0.57
CA LEU A 100 9.98 -1.82 -1.31
C LEU A 100 9.26 -0.52 -0.90
N LEU A 101 9.19 -0.21 0.39
CA LEU A 101 8.57 1.03 0.88
C LEU A 101 9.22 2.27 0.27
N TRP A 102 10.55 2.31 0.20
CA TRP A 102 11.26 3.41 -0.45
C TRP A 102 10.95 3.52 -1.95
N LYS A 103 10.84 2.41 -2.67
CA LYS A 103 10.46 2.40 -4.09
C LYS A 103 9.02 2.89 -4.31
N LEU A 104 8.09 2.48 -3.45
CA LEU A 104 6.70 2.93 -3.49
C LEU A 104 6.61 4.43 -3.21
N ASP A 105 7.39 4.91 -2.25
CA ASP A 105 7.42 6.33 -1.89
C ASP A 105 7.96 7.21 -3.03
N ASP A 106 9.04 6.79 -3.70
CA ASP A 106 9.56 7.45 -4.91
C ASP A 106 8.51 7.50 -6.04
N LYS A 107 7.79 6.41 -6.27
CA LYS A 107 6.73 6.39 -7.29
C LYS A 107 5.59 7.35 -6.95
N TRP A 108 5.23 7.45 -5.68
CA TRP A 108 4.20 8.40 -5.22
C TRP A 108 4.66 9.85 -5.41
N SER A 109 5.88 10.19 -4.99
CA SER A 109 6.40 11.56 -5.14
C SER A 109 6.51 12.00 -6.60
N ARG A 110 6.66 11.04 -7.53
CA ARG A 110 6.69 11.26 -8.97
C ARG A 110 5.31 11.24 -9.66
N GLY A 111 4.22 11.09 -8.90
CA GLY A 111 2.86 11.04 -9.42
C GLY A 111 2.52 9.76 -10.20
N LEU A 112 3.32 8.69 -10.05
CA LEU A 112 3.03 7.36 -10.59
C LEU A 112 2.12 6.54 -9.67
N LEU A 113 1.98 6.98 -8.42
CA LEU A 113 0.96 6.57 -7.45
C LEU A 113 0.22 7.84 -6.95
N PRO A 114 -1.00 7.74 -6.37
CA PRO A 114 -1.79 6.54 -6.06
C PRO A 114 -2.17 5.72 -7.30
N GLN A 115 -2.50 4.45 -7.09
CA GLN A 115 -3.08 3.63 -8.15
C GLN A 115 -4.46 4.17 -8.52
N LYS A 116 -4.76 4.18 -9.81
CA LYS A 116 -6.09 4.52 -10.31
C LYS A 116 -7.01 3.33 -10.07
N ILE A 117 -8.09 3.56 -9.35
CA ILE A 117 -9.19 2.61 -9.15
C ILE A 117 -10.38 3.12 -9.96
N SER A 118 -10.97 2.25 -10.78
CA SER A 118 -12.22 2.56 -11.49
C SER A 118 -13.18 1.38 -11.38
N PRO A 119 -14.51 1.60 -11.30
CA PRO A 119 -15.47 0.50 -11.34
C PRO A 119 -15.28 -0.34 -12.60
N ARG A 120 -15.41 -1.66 -12.49
CA ARG A 120 -15.62 -2.49 -13.68
C ARG A 120 -17.06 -2.24 -14.17
N THR A 121 -17.22 -1.36 -15.15
CA THR A 121 -18.46 -1.34 -15.95
C THR A 121 -18.56 -2.66 -16.70
N HIS A 122 -19.65 -3.38 -16.44
CA HIS A 122 -20.08 -4.55 -17.22
C HIS A 122 -20.47 -4.15 -18.65
#